data_AF-A0A6D2HKC1-F1
#
_entry.id   AF-A0A6D2HKC1-F1
#
_cell.length_a   1.000
_cell.length_b   1.000
_cell.length_c   1.000
_cell.angle_alpha   90.00
_cell.angle_beta   90.00
_cell.angle_gamma   90.00
#
_symmetry.space_group_name_H-M   'P 1'
#
loop_
_entity.id
_entity.type
_entity.pdbx_description
1 polymer ?
#
loop_
_entity_poly.entity_id
_entity_poly.type
_entity_poly.pdbx_seq_one_letter_code
_entity_poly.pdbx_strand_id
1 'polypeptide(L)'
;MEEESGLEPSRAELFIASRTRKDGSMVCEEARICVDKLKEVMNHKLPGETSLKNDVVAQVFGPEHSGRVRFLGRGVTPSEYFSTLFQAYIGSTCSQFKVNETDRDAMVNILKQAISKIENQEMES
;
A
#
# COMPACT_ATOMS: atom_id res chain seq x y z
N MET A 1 12.23 -1.54 -27.04
CA MET A 1 12.48 -2.61 -26.06
C MET A 1 11.63 -2.26 -24.86
N GLU A 2 10.65 -3.10 -24.54
CA GLU A 2 9.95 -3.01 -23.26
C GLU A 2 10.91 -3.57 -22.21
N GLU A 3 11.31 -2.76 -21.22
CA GLU A 3 12.08 -3.26 -20.08
C GLU A 3 11.14 -4.11 -19.21
N GLU A 4 11.32 -5.43 -19.27
CA GLU A 4 10.58 -6.35 -18.41
C GLU A 4 11.25 -6.35 -17.04
N SER A 5 10.87 -5.40 -16.19
CA SER A 5 11.36 -5.27 -14.81
C SER A 5 10.85 -6.37 -13.88
N GLY A 6 9.89 -7.20 -14.34
CA GLY A 6 9.19 -8.21 -13.56
C GLY A 6 8.27 -7.63 -12.48
N LEU A 7 8.15 -6.30 -12.38
CA LEU A 7 7.30 -5.61 -11.42
C LEU A 7 5.88 -5.49 -11.99
N GLU A 8 4.87 -5.78 -11.18
CA GLU A 8 3.47 -5.58 -11.60
C GLU A 8 3.22 -4.08 -11.84
N PRO A 9 2.70 -3.68 -13.01
CA PRO A 9 2.47 -2.28 -13.32
C PRO A 9 1.36 -1.71 -12.44
N SER A 10 1.53 -0.47 -12.01
CA SER A 10 0.49 0.27 -11.32
C SER A 10 -0.72 0.53 -12.22
N ARG A 11 -1.89 0.76 -11.61
CA ARG A 11 -3.14 1.08 -12.33
C ARG A 11 -3.00 2.30 -13.26
N ALA A 12 -2.19 3.26 -12.86
CA ALA A 12 -1.98 4.47 -13.65
C ALA A 12 -1.00 4.25 -14.81
N GLU A 13 0.04 3.42 -14.63
CA GLU A 13 0.86 2.94 -15.75
C GLU A 13 0.03 2.15 -16.75
N LEU A 14 -0.88 1.29 -16.28
CA LEU A 14 -1.80 0.55 -17.14
C LEU A 14 -2.72 1.49 -17.93
N PHE A 15 -3.21 2.58 -17.31
CA PHE A 15 -3.98 3.60 -18.03
C PHE A 15 -3.13 4.26 -19.13
N ILE A 16 -1.92 4.71 -18.80
CA ILE A 16 -1.00 5.34 -19.76
C ILE A 16 -0.71 4.41 -20.92
N ALA A 17 -0.34 3.16 -20.65
CA ALA A 17 -0.05 2.15 -21.66
C ALA A 17 -1.27 1.91 -22.58
N SER A 18 -2.47 1.75 -21.99
CA SER A 18 -3.70 1.51 -22.77
C SER A 18 -4.14 2.69 -23.65
N ARG A 19 -3.62 3.90 -23.39
CA ARG A 19 -3.95 5.14 -24.10
C ARG A 19 -2.81 5.69 -24.96
N THR A 20 -1.69 4.97 -25.02
CA THR A 20 -0.53 5.30 -25.84
C THR A 20 -0.46 4.35 -27.02
N ARG A 21 -0.35 4.90 -28.24
CA ARG A 21 -0.19 4.12 -29.47
C ARG A 21 1.26 3.65 -29.61
N LYS A 22 1.51 2.72 -30.54
CA LYS A 22 2.86 2.19 -30.81
C LYS A 22 3.87 3.26 -31.25
N ASP A 23 3.39 4.35 -31.85
CA ASP A 23 4.20 5.51 -32.26
C ASP A 23 4.45 6.51 -31.11
N GLY A 24 3.96 6.23 -29.90
CA GLY A 24 4.05 7.11 -28.74
C GLY A 24 2.99 8.20 -28.67
N SER A 25 2.13 8.33 -29.68
CA SER A 25 1.05 9.31 -29.66
C SER A 25 -0.12 8.87 -28.79
N MET A 26 -0.82 9.84 -28.19
CA MET A 26 -2.00 9.58 -27.38
C MET A 26 -3.21 9.27 -28.27
N VAL A 27 -4.08 8.37 -27.82
CA VAL A 27 -5.25 7.96 -28.62
C VAL A 27 -6.23 9.09 -28.91
N CYS A 28 -6.35 10.08 -28.02
CA CYS A 28 -7.15 11.29 -28.16
C CYS A 28 -6.65 12.39 -27.20
N GLU A 29 -7.18 13.61 -27.33
CA GLU A 29 -6.78 14.77 -26.52
C GLU A 29 -7.19 14.62 -25.05
N GLU A 30 -8.37 14.05 -24.77
CA GLU A 30 -8.83 13.79 -23.40
C GLU A 30 -7.89 12.82 -22.69
N ALA A 31 -7.40 11.81 -23.42
CA ALA A 31 -6.43 10.87 -22.88
C ALA A 31 -5.10 11.56 -22.57
N ARG A 32 -4.65 12.48 -23.42
CA ARG A 32 -3.45 13.31 -23.17
C ARG A 32 -3.60 14.11 -21.87
N ILE A 33 -4.71 14.84 -21.73
CA ILE A 33 -5.02 15.62 -20.52
C ILE A 33 -5.03 14.75 -19.26
N CYS A 34 -5.66 13.56 -19.32
CA CYS A 34 -5.68 12.63 -18.20
C CYS A 34 -4.29 12.09 -17.85
N VAL A 35 -3.47 11.75 -18.85
CA VAL A 35 -2.10 11.27 -18.62
C VAL A 35 -1.20 12.36 -18.04
N ASP A 36 -1.34 13.60 -18.50
CA ASP A 36 -0.57 14.72 -17.96
C ASP A 36 -0.90 14.93 -16.46
N LYS A 37 -2.18 14.89 -16.08
CA LYS A 37 -2.61 14.93 -14.68
C LYS A 37 -2.11 13.75 -13.85
N LEU A 38 -2.12 12.53 -14.41
CA LEU A 38 -1.61 11.35 -13.72
C LEU A 38 -0.12 11.50 -13.41
N LYS A 39 0.67 11.94 -14.40
CA LYS A 39 2.12 12.16 -14.22
C LYS A 39 2.41 13.24 -13.19
N GLU A 40 1.63 14.32 -13.19
CA GLU A 40 1.75 15.37 -12.17
C GLU A 40 1.54 14.80 -10.76
N VAL A 41 0.43 14.08 -10.54
CA VAL A 41 0.13 13.45 -9.24
C VAL A 41 1.19 12.42 -8.84
N MET A 42 1.71 11.62 -9.78
CA MET A 42 2.78 10.66 -9.52
C MET A 42 4.06 11.33 -9.00
N ASN A 43 4.45 12.47 -9.61
CA ASN A 43 5.66 13.19 -9.23
C ASN A 43 5.57 13.81 -7.83
N HIS A 44 4.37 14.19 -7.40
CA HIS A 44 4.13 14.80 -6.09
C HIS A 44 3.89 13.80 -4.96
N LYS A 45 3.75 12.50 -5.28
CA LYS A 45 3.39 11.49 -4.30
C LYS A 45 4.61 11.00 -3.52
N LEU A 46 4.55 11.11 -2.19
CA LEU A 46 5.60 10.57 -1.31
C LEU A 46 5.54 9.03 -1.28
N PRO A 47 6.70 8.34 -1.24
CA PRO A 47 6.74 6.90 -1.07
C PRO A 47 6.12 6.51 0.28
N GLY A 48 5.02 5.76 0.26
CA GLY A 48 4.34 5.25 1.46
C GLY A 48 2.85 5.62 1.57
N GLU A 49 2.34 6.62 0.85
CA GLU A 49 0.92 7.00 0.88
C GLU A 49 0.08 6.20 -0.12
N THR A 50 -0.07 4.90 0.07
CA THR A 50 -0.82 4.04 -0.86
C THR A 50 -2.12 3.53 -0.25
N SER A 51 -3.09 4.43 -0.06
CA SER A 51 -4.49 4.00 0.05
C SER A 51 -5.03 3.72 -1.35
N LEU A 52 -5.48 2.50 -1.61
CA LEU A 52 -6.10 2.11 -2.88
C LEU A 52 -7.40 2.87 -3.18
N LYS A 53 -8.07 3.40 -2.15
CA LYS A 53 -9.26 4.25 -2.32
C LYS A 53 -8.91 5.67 -2.78
N ASN A 54 -7.71 6.15 -2.48
CA ASN A 54 -7.22 7.49 -2.77
C ASN A 54 -5.91 7.44 -3.58
N ASP A 55 -5.77 6.42 -4.43
CA ASP A 55 -4.60 6.24 -5.29
C ASP A 55 -4.54 7.33 -6.37
N VAL A 56 -3.45 7.35 -7.15
CA VAL A 56 -3.22 8.35 -8.21
C VAL A 56 -4.41 8.40 -9.18
N VAL A 57 -4.99 7.24 -9.49
CA VAL A 57 -6.16 7.12 -10.35
C VAL A 57 -7.38 7.79 -9.70
N ALA A 58 -7.66 7.50 -8.43
CA ALA A 58 -8.78 8.10 -7.71
C ALA A 58 -8.64 9.63 -7.57
N GLN A 59 -7.41 10.16 -7.50
CA GLN A 59 -7.18 11.61 -7.45
C GLN A 59 -7.51 12.28 -8.79
N VAL A 60 -7.17 11.65 -9.92
CA VAL A 60 -7.41 12.23 -11.26
C VAL A 60 -8.84 11.99 -11.75
N PHE A 61 -9.39 10.80 -11.53
CA PHE A 61 -10.72 10.40 -12.04
C PHE A 61 -11.83 10.45 -10.98
N GLY A 62 -11.51 10.86 -9.76
CA GLY A 62 -12.41 10.78 -8.62
C GLY A 62 -12.56 9.36 -8.07
N PRO A 63 -13.33 9.19 -6.98
CA PRO A 63 -13.59 7.88 -6.35
C PRO A 63 -14.14 6.84 -7.34
N GLU A 64 -13.91 5.56 -7.05
CA GLU A 64 -14.52 4.46 -7.81
C GLU A 64 -16.04 4.47 -7.69
N HIS A 65 -16.72 4.04 -8.76
CA HIS A 65 -18.18 3.96 -8.79
C HIS A 65 -18.70 2.77 -7.97
N SER A 66 -19.85 2.94 -7.29
CA SER A 66 -20.51 1.84 -6.56
C SER A 66 -20.91 0.73 -7.53
N GLY A 67 -20.12 -0.35 -7.55
CA GLY A 67 -20.40 -1.56 -8.32
C GLY A 67 -19.34 -1.96 -9.34
N ARG A 68 -18.37 -1.10 -9.68
CA ARG A 68 -17.23 -1.50 -10.52
C ARG A 68 -15.95 -0.79 -10.12
N VAL A 69 -14.86 -1.55 -10.06
CA VAL A 69 -13.50 -1.00 -9.94
C VAL A 69 -12.89 -0.87 -11.33
N ARG A 70 -12.42 0.33 -11.68
CA ARG A 70 -11.70 0.57 -12.94
C ARG A 70 -10.47 -0.35 -13.04
N PHE A 71 -10.18 -0.80 -14.27
CA PHE A 71 -9.03 -1.64 -14.64
C PHE A 71 -9.05 -3.10 -14.17
N LEU A 72 -10.11 -3.56 -13.48
CA LEU A 72 -10.23 -4.95 -13.01
C LEU A 72 -11.29 -5.78 -13.77
N GLY A 73 -11.72 -5.29 -14.93
CA GLY A 73 -12.72 -5.98 -15.74
C GLY A 73 -14.15 -5.88 -15.17
N ARG A 74 -14.99 -6.84 -15.55
CA ARG A 74 -16.41 -6.88 -15.13
C ARG A 74 -16.56 -7.69 -13.84
N GLY A 75 -17.44 -7.25 -12.96
CA GLY A 75 -17.87 -8.02 -11.79
C GLY A 75 -17.19 -7.65 -10.49
N VAL A 76 -15.98 -7.05 -10.53
CA VAL A 76 -15.30 -6.62 -9.31
C VAL A 76 -15.92 -5.35 -8.75
N THR A 77 -16.54 -5.44 -7.57
CA THR A 77 -17.12 -4.28 -6.89
C THR A 77 -16.11 -3.63 -5.93
N PRO A 78 -16.20 -2.30 -5.68
CA PRO A 78 -15.37 -1.65 -4.67
C PRO A 78 -15.48 -2.27 -3.29
N SER A 79 -16.68 -2.73 -2.90
CA SER A 79 -16.92 -3.37 -1.61
C SER A 79 -16.12 -4.66 -1.45
N GLU A 80 -15.99 -5.46 -2.51
CA GLU A 80 -15.19 -6.70 -2.47
C GLU A 80 -13.70 -6.40 -2.57
N TYR A 81 -13.29 -5.56 -3.51
CA TYR A 81 -11.88 -5.29 -3.77
C TYR A 81 -11.19 -4.58 -2.62
N PHE A 82 -11.80 -3.51 -2.09
CA PHE A 82 -11.17 -2.74 -1.02
C PHE A 82 -11.33 -3.38 0.36
N SER A 83 -12.33 -4.26 0.55
CA SER A 83 -12.44 -5.03 1.81
C SER A 83 -11.42 -6.16 1.86
N THR A 84 -11.26 -6.93 0.78
CA THR A 84 -10.28 -8.02 0.70
C THR A 84 -8.84 -7.53 0.86
N LEU A 85 -8.52 -6.36 0.30
CA LEU A 85 -7.18 -5.76 0.43
C LEU A 85 -6.95 -5.14 1.81
N PHE A 86 -7.99 -4.64 2.49
CA PHE A 86 -7.93 -4.30 3.90
C PHE A 86 -7.65 -5.55 4.75
N GLN A 87 -8.27 -6.68 4.42
CA GLN A 87 -8.00 -7.97 5.06
C GLN A 87 -6.54 -8.43 4.87
N ALA A 88 -5.97 -8.23 3.67
CA ALA A 88 -4.57 -8.54 3.38
C ALA A 88 -3.59 -7.60 4.11
N TYR A 89 -3.92 -6.31 4.22
CA TYR A 89 -3.16 -5.32 4.99
C TYR A 89 -3.18 -5.60 6.50
N ILE A 90 -4.35 -5.93 7.06
CA ILE A 90 -4.50 -6.35 8.47
C ILE A 90 -3.80 -7.70 8.70
N GLY A 91 -3.90 -8.65 7.78
CA GLY A 91 -3.20 -9.93 7.86
C GLY A 91 -1.68 -9.79 7.87
N SER A 92 -1.14 -8.85 7.08
CA SER A 92 0.29 -8.52 7.01
C SER A 92 0.81 -7.76 8.25
N THR A 93 0.00 -6.90 8.87
CA THR A 93 0.36 -6.23 10.13
C THR A 93 0.19 -7.14 11.35
N CYS A 94 -0.75 -8.10 11.33
CA CYS A 94 -0.87 -9.11 12.37
C CYS A 94 0.31 -10.10 12.39
N SER A 95 0.98 -10.37 11.27
CA SER A 95 2.21 -11.19 11.27
C SER A 95 3.42 -10.42 11.82
N GLN A 96 3.47 -9.09 11.63
CA GLN A 96 4.46 -8.20 12.24
C GLN A 96 4.24 -8.02 13.75
N PHE A 97 3.02 -8.21 14.26
CA PHE A 97 2.77 -8.19 15.71
C PHE A 97 3.30 -9.44 16.44
N LYS A 98 3.53 -10.55 15.74
CA LYS A 98 4.06 -11.79 16.34
C LYS A 98 5.54 -11.72 16.70
N VAL A 99 6.32 -10.79 16.12
CA VAL A 99 7.74 -10.59 16.47
C VAL A 99 7.95 -9.77 17.76
N ASN A 100 6.91 -9.21 18.37
CA ASN A 100 7.03 -8.34 19.56
C ASN A 100 6.68 -9.02 20.88
N GLU A 101 6.34 -10.31 20.86
CA GLU A 101 5.99 -11.08 22.07
C GLU A 101 7.26 -11.62 22.74
N THR A 102 8.18 -12.18 21.96
CA THR A 102 9.49 -12.67 22.45
C THR A 102 10.36 -11.57 23.03
N ASP A 103 10.36 -10.39 22.42
CA ASP A 103 11.15 -9.25 22.91
C ASP A 103 10.57 -8.67 24.21
N ARG A 104 9.23 -8.69 24.35
CA ARG A 104 8.56 -8.33 25.61
C ARG A 104 8.87 -9.34 26.71
N ASP A 105 8.83 -10.63 26.43
CA ASP A 105 9.15 -11.66 27.41
C ASP A 105 10.61 -11.57 27.88
N ALA A 106 11.54 -11.32 26.95
CA ALA A 106 12.94 -11.07 27.28
C ALA A 106 13.09 -9.85 28.20
N MET A 107 12.42 -8.74 27.88
CA MET A 107 12.49 -7.51 28.68
C MET A 107 11.86 -7.70 30.07
N VAL A 108 10.72 -8.40 30.17
CA VAL A 108 10.07 -8.75 31.45
C VAL A 108 10.98 -9.62 32.30
N ASN A 109 11.69 -10.58 31.70
CA ASN A 109 12.61 -11.44 32.44
C ASN A 109 13.85 -10.69 32.96
N ILE A 110 14.39 -9.77 32.17
CA ILE A 110 15.49 -8.88 32.60
C ILE A 110 15.03 -8.01 33.77
N LEU A 111 13.84 -7.43 33.71
CA LEU A 111 13.25 -6.63 34.79
C LEU A 111 13.04 -7.45 36.07
N LYS A 112 12.50 -8.67 35.96
CA LYS A 112 12.33 -9.59 37.10
C LYS A 112 13.67 -9.91 37.77
N GLN A 113 14.73 -10.14 36.99
CA GLN A 113 16.08 -10.37 37.55
C GLN A 113 16.64 -9.13 38.25
N ALA A 114 16.44 -7.93 37.69
CA ALA A 114 16.91 -6.69 38.31
C ALA A 114 16.22 -6.41 39.65
N ILE A 115 14.90 -6.62 39.73
CA ILE A 115 14.13 -6.47 40.96
C ILE A 115 14.63 -7.43 42.04
N SER A 116 14.79 -8.72 41.70
CA SER A 116 15.30 -9.71 42.65
C SER A 116 16.70 -9.38 43.17
N LYS A 117 17.56 -8.77 42.36
CA LYS A 117 18.91 -8.34 42.81
C LYS A 117 18.84 -7.18 43.80
N ILE A 118 17.91 -6.25 43.64
CA ILE A 118 17.72 -5.12 44.55
C ILE A 118 17.16 -5.62 45.89
N GLU A 119 16.14 -6.49 45.85
CA GLU A 119 15.53 -7.06 47.06
C GLU A 119 16.54 -7.84 47.91
N ASN A 120 17.46 -8.57 47.27
CA ASN A 120 18.51 -9.30 47.97
C ASN A 120 19.60 -8.39 48.57
N GLN A 121 19.81 -7.19 48.01
CA GLN A 121 20.78 -6.22 48.54
C GLN A 121 20.24 -5.47 49.77
N GLU A 122 18.93 -5.29 49.87
CA GLU A 122 18.26 -4.69 51.04
C GLU A 122 18.16 -5.65 52.23
N MET A 123 18.23 -6.97 52.00
CA MET A 123 18.20 -7.98 53.08
C MET A 123 19.59 -8.26 53.69
N GLU A 124 20.68 -7.84 53.06
CA GLU A 124 22.06 -8.04 53.52
C GLU A 124 22.71 -6.76 54.10
N SER A 125 21.96 -5.66 54.24
CA SER A 125 22.35 -4.41 54.94
C SER A 125 21.60 -4.24 56.26
#